data_AF-A0A936B2E5-F1
#
_entry.id   AF-A0A936B2E5-F1
#
_cell.length_a   1.000
_cell.length_b   1.000
_cell.length_c   1.000
_cell.angle_alpha   90.00
_cell.angle_beta   90.00
_cell.angle_gamma   90.00
#
_symmetry.space_group_name_H-M   'P 1'
#
loop_
_entity.id
_entity.type
_entity.pdbx_description
1 polymer ?
#
loop_
_entity_poly.entity_id
_entity_poly.type
_entity_poly.pdbx_seq_one_letter_code
_entity_poly.pdbx_strand_id
1 'polypeptide(L)'
;MVIDRQLLLLFVVGMLTAGLWACTQPQAVAVDTPVPIPTMTAIPQATAVPSTITQLDQVALPPVDWAAVEGDVAVLGSSTVYPLTQHLAQQLQEAGFRGHVAVESIGTGAGFEMFCNSGQGDVVNASRPIRVTEIQACEANGRPPIEFRVGTDALAVVVSQQNGFATDVTQAELRHLFSTAETWADVRPSWPAEPILRFIPAQIAAHLIILRKRCLRATLGHCSPPAIW
;
A
#
# COMPACT_ATOMS: atom_id res chain seq x y z
N MET A 1 -46.23 -55.70 -4.38
CA MET A 1 -45.20 -55.72 -3.31
C MET A 1 -45.20 -54.34 -2.68
N VAL A 2 -46.06 -54.14 -1.68
CA VAL A 2 -46.30 -52.83 -1.04
C VAL A 2 -45.29 -52.70 0.10
N ILE A 3 -44.31 -51.84 -0.07
CA ILE A 3 -43.30 -51.53 0.95
C ILE A 3 -43.98 -50.64 2.00
N ASP A 4 -44.04 -51.15 3.23
CA ASP A 4 -44.76 -50.59 4.36
C ASP A 4 -44.08 -49.30 4.87
N ARG A 5 -44.82 -48.18 4.80
CA ARG A 5 -44.39 -46.84 5.27
C ARG A 5 -44.10 -46.82 6.78
N GLN A 6 -44.59 -47.78 7.56
CA GLN A 6 -44.29 -47.85 9.00
C GLN A 6 -42.86 -48.35 9.27
N LEU A 7 -42.27 -49.14 8.38
CA LEU A 7 -40.92 -49.69 8.57
C LEU A 7 -39.83 -48.63 8.32
N LEU A 8 -40.08 -47.68 7.42
CA LEU A 8 -39.14 -46.59 7.11
C LEU A 8 -39.08 -45.54 8.24
N LEU A 9 -40.20 -45.29 8.92
CA LEU A 9 -40.27 -44.35 10.06
C LEU A 9 -39.54 -44.88 11.30
N LEU A 10 -39.55 -46.19 11.53
CA LEU A 10 -38.81 -46.82 12.62
C LEU A 10 -37.28 -46.78 12.41
N PHE A 11 -36.82 -46.83 11.15
CA PHE A 11 -35.39 -46.69 10.84
C PHE A 11 -34.87 -45.25 11.01
N VAL A 12 -35.68 -44.24 10.67
CA VAL A 12 -35.25 -42.83 10.77
C VAL A 12 -35.21 -42.34 12.22
N VAL A 13 -36.11 -42.81 13.09
CA VAL A 13 -36.10 -42.43 14.52
C VAL A 13 -34.98 -43.13 15.29
N GLY A 14 -34.58 -44.34 14.90
CA GLY A 14 -33.48 -45.09 15.54
C GLY A 14 -32.08 -44.51 15.29
N MET A 15 -31.88 -43.71 14.24
CA MET A 15 -30.58 -43.11 13.91
C MET A 15 -30.32 -41.77 14.64
N LEU A 16 -31.34 -41.18 15.27
CA LEU A 16 -31.24 -39.87 15.94
C LEU A 16 -30.85 -39.95 17.42
N THR A 17 -30.79 -41.15 18.02
CA THR A 17 -30.55 -41.30 19.48
C THR A 17 -29.19 -41.90 19.87
N ALA A 18 -28.30 -42.19 18.91
CA ALA A 18 -27.02 -42.87 19.16
C ALA A 18 -25.76 -41.98 19.09
N GLY A 19 -25.89 -40.65 19.01
CA GLY A 19 -24.75 -39.73 18.83
C GLY A 19 -24.35 -38.89 20.04
N LEU A 20 -25.13 -38.89 21.12
CA LEU A 20 -24.73 -38.30 22.39
C LEU A 20 -24.08 -39.40 23.23
N TRP A 21 -22.91 -39.12 23.81
CA TRP A 21 -22.03 -40.01 24.57
C TRP A 21 -20.78 -40.49 23.80
N ALA A 22 -19.94 -39.54 23.40
CA ALA A 22 -18.50 -39.79 23.28
C ALA A 22 -17.74 -38.81 24.18
N CYS A 23 -17.46 -39.30 25.38
CA CYS A 23 -16.40 -38.95 26.34
C CYS A 23 -15.64 -37.63 26.15
N THR A 24 -16.04 -36.64 26.93
CA THR A 24 -15.17 -35.58 27.44
C THR A 24 -14.26 -36.18 28.53
N GLN A 25 -12.97 -36.36 28.24
CA GLN A 25 -11.96 -36.47 29.29
C GLN A 25 -10.98 -35.29 29.16
N PRO A 26 -10.74 -34.54 30.25
CA PRO A 26 -9.73 -33.49 30.26
C PRO A 26 -8.35 -34.16 30.27
N GLN A 27 -7.61 -34.07 29.16
CA GLN A 27 -6.19 -34.37 29.19
C GLN A 27 -5.47 -33.19 29.82
N ALA A 28 -4.89 -33.43 31.00
CA ALA A 28 -3.95 -32.52 31.63
C ALA A 28 -2.74 -32.35 30.69
N VAL A 29 -2.63 -31.18 30.06
CA VAL A 29 -1.42 -30.79 29.33
C VAL A 29 -0.37 -30.46 30.37
N ALA A 30 0.74 -31.21 30.34
CA ALA A 30 1.87 -31.02 31.22
C ALA A 30 2.39 -29.57 31.12
N VAL A 31 2.45 -28.91 32.26
CA VAL A 31 3.14 -27.65 32.48
C VAL A 31 4.64 -27.92 32.59
N ASP A 32 5.42 -27.00 32.03
CA ASP A 32 6.87 -26.81 32.18
C ASP A 32 7.83 -27.82 31.56
N THR A 33 8.42 -27.39 30.45
CA THR A 33 9.87 -27.16 30.47
C THR A 33 10.16 -25.77 29.87
N PRO A 34 10.96 -24.92 30.55
CA PRO A 34 11.43 -23.69 29.95
C PRO A 34 12.31 -24.06 28.74
N VAL A 35 11.86 -23.68 27.55
CA VAL A 35 12.68 -23.72 26.34
C VAL A 35 13.92 -22.86 26.62
N PRO A 36 15.14 -23.39 26.53
CA PRO A 36 16.33 -22.59 26.76
C PRO A 36 16.34 -21.43 25.77
N ILE A 37 16.39 -20.21 26.31
CA ILE A 37 16.59 -18.99 25.52
C ILE A 37 17.88 -19.22 24.73
N PRO A 38 17.85 -19.19 23.38
CA PRO A 38 19.08 -19.29 22.61
C PRO A 38 19.98 -18.15 23.06
N THR A 39 21.16 -18.50 23.58
CA THR A 39 22.22 -17.54 23.87
C THR A 39 22.42 -16.71 22.60
N MET A 40 22.20 -15.39 22.69
CA MET A 40 22.48 -14.47 21.60
C MET A 40 23.96 -14.62 21.27
N THR A 41 24.23 -15.40 20.22
CA THR A 41 25.54 -15.46 19.62
C THR A 41 25.75 -14.07 19.03
N ALA A 42 26.82 -13.40 19.47
CA ALA A 42 27.19 -12.10 18.96
C ALA A 42 27.16 -12.13 17.42
N ILE A 43 26.46 -11.16 16.84
CA ILE A 43 26.47 -10.94 15.39
C ILE A 43 27.94 -10.85 14.99
N PRO A 44 28.44 -11.66 14.03
CA PRO A 44 29.80 -11.52 13.56
C PRO A 44 29.97 -10.07 13.11
N GLN A 45 30.93 -9.37 13.72
CA GLN A 45 31.26 -8.00 13.35
C GLN A 45 31.41 -7.96 11.83
N ALA A 46 30.71 -7.01 11.22
CA ALA A 46 30.78 -6.76 9.79
C ALA A 46 32.24 -6.66 9.37
N THR A 47 32.76 -7.72 8.74
CA THR A 47 34.00 -7.67 7.99
C THR A 47 33.85 -6.55 6.97
N ALA A 48 34.77 -5.59 7.04
CA ALA A 48 34.78 -4.40 6.20
C ALA A 48 34.46 -4.78 4.75
N VAL A 49 33.34 -4.24 4.25
CA VAL A 49 32.97 -4.35 2.85
C VAL A 49 34.07 -3.65 2.05
N PRO A 50 34.68 -4.30 1.05
CA PRO A 50 35.70 -3.67 0.22
C PRO A 50 35.16 -2.35 -0.34
N SER A 51 35.95 -1.29 -0.19
CA SER A 51 35.63 0.10 -0.46
C SER A 51 35.53 0.41 -1.96
N THR A 52 34.71 -0.34 -2.71
CA THR A 52 34.53 -0.18 -4.16
C THR A 52 33.11 0.26 -4.51
N ILE A 53 32.41 0.92 -3.58
CA ILE A 53 31.18 1.67 -3.85
C ILE A 53 31.42 3.15 -3.53
N THR A 54 32.46 3.75 -4.11
CA THR A 54 32.77 5.18 -3.97
C THR A 54 32.70 5.88 -5.32
N GLN A 55 31.65 5.61 -6.11
CA GLN A 55 31.52 6.28 -7.41
C GLN A 55 30.07 6.54 -7.85
N LEU A 56 29.17 6.78 -6.90
CA LEU A 56 27.90 7.47 -7.16
C LEU A 56 27.67 8.71 -6.28
N ASP A 57 28.61 9.02 -5.37
CA ASP A 57 28.45 10.11 -4.39
C ASP A 57 28.83 11.51 -4.89
N GLN A 58 29.26 11.69 -6.15
CA GLN A 58 29.68 13.02 -6.63
C GLN A 58 29.25 13.31 -8.06
N VAL A 59 27.94 13.37 -8.30
CA VAL A 59 27.43 14.48 -9.11
C VAL A 59 27.20 15.62 -8.13
N ALA A 60 28.28 16.29 -7.73
CA ALA A 60 28.16 17.56 -7.02
C ALA A 60 27.55 18.55 -8.02
N LEU A 61 26.24 18.77 -7.91
CA LEU A 61 25.60 19.88 -8.60
C LEU A 61 26.37 21.15 -8.22
N PRO A 62 26.65 22.05 -9.18
CA PRO A 62 27.29 23.31 -8.85
C PRO A 62 26.46 24.01 -7.75
N PRO A 63 27.12 24.70 -6.80
CA PRO A 63 26.40 25.42 -5.76
C PRO A 63 25.42 26.39 -6.42
N VAL A 64 24.13 26.21 -6.15
CA VAL A 64 23.08 27.08 -6.68
C VAL A 64 22.92 28.26 -5.72
N ASP A 65 23.13 29.47 -6.22
CA ASP A 65 22.79 30.69 -5.50
C ASP A 65 21.30 30.99 -5.70
N TRP A 66 20.47 30.52 -4.77
CA TRP A 66 19.01 30.71 -4.84
C TRP A 66 18.59 32.17 -4.82
N ALA A 67 19.41 33.08 -4.26
CA ALA A 67 19.11 34.51 -4.23
C ALA A 67 19.26 35.19 -5.61
N ALA A 68 20.00 34.55 -6.52
CA ALA A 68 20.18 35.02 -7.90
C ALA A 68 19.12 34.45 -8.87
N VAL A 69 18.27 33.51 -8.42
CA VAL A 69 17.19 32.94 -9.23
C VAL A 69 15.93 33.79 -9.07
N GLU A 70 15.35 34.22 -10.19
CA GLU A 70 14.15 35.06 -10.25
C GLU A 70 12.98 34.32 -10.91
N GLY A 71 11.76 34.83 -10.71
CA GLY A 71 10.52 34.28 -11.26
C GLY A 71 9.73 33.43 -10.26
N ASP A 72 8.45 33.26 -10.54
CA ASP A 72 7.57 32.41 -9.74
C ASP A 72 7.55 30.98 -10.30
N VAL A 73 7.28 30.02 -9.43
CA VAL A 73 7.15 28.60 -9.78
C VAL A 73 5.76 28.12 -9.39
N ALA A 74 5.01 27.60 -10.36
CA ALA A 74 3.71 26.99 -10.13
C ALA A 74 3.83 25.45 -10.19
N VAL A 75 3.51 24.81 -9.08
CA VAL A 75 3.51 23.35 -8.93
C VAL A 75 2.08 22.87 -8.74
N LEU A 76 1.69 21.87 -9.51
CA LEU A 76 0.32 21.35 -9.50
C LEU A 76 0.29 19.82 -9.56
N GLY A 77 -0.73 19.21 -8.97
CA GLY A 77 -0.93 17.77 -9.10
C GLY A 77 -1.38 17.05 -7.83
N SER A 78 -0.68 15.97 -7.48
CA SER A 78 -1.04 14.98 -6.48
C SER A 78 -1.34 15.53 -5.08
N SER A 79 -2.50 15.18 -4.53
CA SER A 79 -2.86 15.42 -3.13
C SER A 79 -1.97 14.68 -2.11
N THR A 80 -1.37 13.56 -2.49
CA THR A 80 -0.47 12.79 -1.60
C THR A 80 0.95 13.33 -1.59
N VAL A 81 1.42 13.90 -2.69
CA VAL A 81 2.75 14.52 -2.77
C VAL A 81 2.70 15.99 -2.34
N TYR A 82 1.51 16.57 -2.25
CA TYR A 82 1.27 17.96 -1.87
C TYR A 82 1.93 18.38 -0.54
N PRO A 83 1.78 17.66 0.60
CA PRO A 83 2.41 18.08 1.86
C PRO A 83 3.94 18.11 1.78
N LEU A 84 4.54 17.11 1.11
CA LEU A 84 5.99 17.08 0.86
C LEU A 84 6.42 18.26 -0.02
N THR A 85 5.67 18.54 -1.08
CA THR A 85 5.99 19.63 -2.01
C THR A 85 5.90 21.00 -1.35
N GLN A 86 4.89 21.22 -0.50
CA GLN A 86 4.80 22.44 0.30
C GLN A 86 5.99 22.62 1.24
N HIS A 87 6.43 21.54 1.89
CA HIS A 87 7.60 21.61 2.76
C HIS A 87 8.87 21.96 1.97
N LEU A 88 9.08 21.35 0.80
CA LEU A 88 10.21 21.68 -0.08
C LEU A 88 10.13 23.14 -0.57
N ALA A 89 8.94 23.64 -0.89
CA ALA A 89 8.73 25.03 -1.27
C ALA A 89 9.12 26.00 -0.14
N GLN A 90 8.79 25.67 1.11
CA GLN A 90 9.22 26.44 2.27
C GLN A 90 10.74 26.41 2.45
N GLN A 91 11.36 25.23 2.37
CA GLN A 91 12.81 25.08 2.49
C GLN A 91 13.57 25.85 1.40
N LEU A 92 13.02 25.89 0.18
CA LEU A 92 13.59 26.67 -0.92
C LEU A 92 13.56 28.18 -0.63
N GLN A 93 12.47 28.69 -0.05
CA GLN A 93 12.39 30.08 0.39
C GLN A 93 13.39 30.37 1.53
N GLU A 94 13.51 29.47 2.51
CA GLU A 94 14.49 29.58 3.60
C GLU A 94 15.94 29.55 3.09
N ALA A 95 16.20 28.86 1.98
CA ALA A 95 17.50 28.83 1.30
C ALA A 95 17.82 30.12 0.51
N GLY A 96 16.91 31.10 0.50
CA GLY A 96 17.13 32.43 -0.09
C GLY A 96 16.47 32.66 -1.45
N PHE A 97 15.65 31.72 -1.94
CA PHE A 97 14.86 31.93 -3.15
C PHE A 97 13.85 33.06 -2.95
N ARG A 98 13.85 34.04 -3.85
CA ARG A 98 13.03 35.26 -3.73
C ARG A 98 11.70 35.17 -4.46
N GLY A 99 11.55 34.23 -5.39
CA GLY A 99 10.30 33.99 -6.10
C GLY A 99 9.25 33.30 -5.25
N HIS A 100 7.99 33.36 -5.68
CA HIS A 100 6.91 32.63 -5.04
C HIS A 100 6.79 31.22 -5.60
N VAL A 101 6.68 30.23 -4.72
CA VAL A 101 6.37 28.84 -5.12
C VAL A 101 4.91 28.55 -4.76
N ALA A 102 4.03 28.61 -5.76
CA ALA A 102 2.64 28.24 -5.62
C ALA A 102 2.51 26.72 -5.75
N VAL A 103 1.86 26.06 -4.78
CA VAL A 103 1.64 24.61 -4.80
C VAL A 103 0.14 24.34 -4.73
N GLU A 104 -0.40 23.60 -5.69
CA GLU A 104 -1.84 23.29 -5.78
C GLU A 104 -2.12 21.79 -5.77
N SER A 105 -3.05 21.37 -4.90
CA SER A 105 -3.52 19.99 -4.81
C SER A 105 -4.81 19.78 -5.61
N ILE A 106 -4.68 19.26 -6.82
CA ILE A 106 -5.77 19.08 -7.79
C ILE A 106 -5.93 17.62 -8.27
N GLY A 107 -4.99 16.75 -7.88
CA GLY A 107 -4.85 15.37 -8.34
C GLY A 107 -3.90 15.21 -9.53
N THR A 108 -3.12 14.10 -9.55
CA THR A 108 -2.10 13.84 -10.59
C THR A 108 -2.63 13.87 -12.02
N GLY A 109 -3.85 13.35 -12.25
CA GLY A 109 -4.44 13.35 -13.59
C GLY A 109 -4.79 14.74 -14.09
N ALA A 110 -5.47 15.54 -13.25
CA ALA A 110 -5.78 16.93 -13.57
C ALA A 110 -4.50 17.78 -13.71
N GLY A 111 -3.47 17.48 -12.92
CA GLY A 111 -2.17 18.15 -13.04
C GLY A 111 -1.51 17.93 -14.40
N PHE A 112 -1.44 16.69 -14.87
CA PHE A 112 -0.93 16.42 -16.23
C PHE A 112 -1.80 17.05 -17.32
N GLU A 113 -3.12 17.05 -17.16
CA GLU A 113 -4.02 17.69 -18.12
C GLU A 113 -3.74 19.19 -18.25
N MET A 114 -3.67 19.92 -17.12
CA MET A 114 -3.41 21.36 -17.14
C MET A 114 -1.99 21.69 -17.59
N PHE A 115 -1.00 20.88 -17.21
CA PHE A 115 0.38 21.04 -17.64
C PHE A 115 0.57 20.78 -19.13
N CYS A 116 0.15 19.62 -19.62
CA CYS A 116 0.38 19.23 -21.00
C CYS A 116 -0.51 19.99 -21.99
N ASN A 117 -1.81 20.17 -21.68
CA ASN A 117 -2.79 20.68 -22.64
C ASN A 117 -3.11 22.17 -22.44
N SER A 118 -3.15 22.64 -21.20
CA SER A 118 -3.50 24.04 -20.92
C SER A 118 -2.30 24.96 -20.76
N GLY A 119 -1.07 24.42 -20.78
CA GLY A 119 0.14 25.22 -20.60
C GLY A 119 0.33 25.75 -19.16
N GLN A 120 -0.43 25.27 -18.18
CA GLN A 120 -0.41 25.80 -16.82
C GLN A 120 0.61 25.06 -15.95
N GLY A 121 1.24 25.78 -15.04
CA GLY A 121 2.25 25.23 -14.14
C GLY A 121 3.59 24.90 -14.80
N ASP A 122 4.60 24.83 -13.96
CA ASP A 122 6.00 24.55 -14.32
C ASP A 122 6.38 23.12 -13.92
N VAL A 123 5.77 22.59 -12.85
CA VAL A 123 6.07 21.26 -12.31
C VAL A 123 4.77 20.52 -12.02
N VAL A 124 4.74 19.24 -12.40
CA VAL A 124 3.67 18.32 -11.98
C VAL A 124 4.17 17.37 -10.90
N ASN A 125 3.67 17.52 -9.68
CA ASN A 125 3.92 16.51 -8.64
C ASN A 125 2.96 15.32 -8.80
N ALA A 126 3.48 14.10 -8.72
CA ALA A 126 2.72 12.92 -9.12
C ALA A 126 2.93 11.75 -8.16
N SER A 127 1.85 11.08 -7.75
CA SER A 127 1.90 9.85 -6.95
C SER A 127 1.96 8.57 -7.81
N ARG A 128 2.18 8.74 -9.12
CA ARG A 128 2.35 7.66 -10.09
C ARG A 128 3.21 8.16 -11.25
N PRO A 129 3.83 7.25 -12.03
CA PRO A 129 4.48 7.62 -13.28
C PRO A 129 3.51 8.32 -14.25
N ILE A 130 4.08 9.18 -15.09
CA ILE A 130 3.39 9.77 -16.24
C ILE A 130 3.02 8.65 -17.24
N ARG A 131 1.84 8.74 -17.86
CA ARG A 131 1.40 7.76 -18.87
C ARG A 131 1.92 8.12 -20.25
N VAL A 132 2.06 7.12 -21.12
CA VAL A 132 2.39 7.32 -22.53
C VAL A 132 1.47 8.34 -23.21
N THR A 133 0.16 8.26 -22.95
CA THR A 133 -0.81 9.22 -23.51
C THR A 133 -0.61 10.65 -22.99
N GLU A 134 -0.12 10.82 -21.76
CA GLU A 134 0.17 12.13 -21.16
C GLU A 134 1.50 12.69 -21.71
N ILE A 135 2.52 11.85 -21.90
CA ILE A 135 3.77 12.22 -22.57
C ILE A 135 3.48 12.74 -23.98
N GLN A 136 2.72 11.98 -24.77
CA GLN A 136 2.36 12.35 -26.14
C GLN A 136 1.60 13.68 -26.20
N ALA A 137 0.68 13.92 -25.25
CA ALA A 137 -0.04 15.18 -25.16
C ALA A 137 0.91 16.36 -24.86
N CYS A 138 1.85 16.17 -23.94
CA CYS A 138 2.88 17.16 -23.62
C CYS A 138 3.80 17.45 -24.82
N GLU A 139 4.29 16.42 -25.51
CA GLU A 139 5.14 16.55 -26.70
C GLU A 139 4.42 17.27 -27.85
N ALA A 140 3.15 16.93 -28.09
CA ALA A 140 2.33 17.56 -29.13
C ALA A 140 2.14 19.07 -28.91
N ASN A 141 2.20 19.51 -27.65
CA ASN A 141 2.14 20.92 -27.26
C ASN A 141 3.52 21.56 -27.05
N GLY A 142 4.60 20.90 -27.49
CA GLY A 142 5.96 21.44 -27.41
C GLY A 142 6.52 21.52 -25.97
N ARG A 143 5.96 20.74 -25.04
CA ARG A 143 6.38 20.69 -23.63
C ARG A 143 6.87 19.28 -23.26
N PRO A 144 7.98 18.77 -23.84
CA PRO A 144 8.47 17.44 -23.52
C PRO A 144 8.79 17.35 -22.01
N PRO A 145 8.16 16.43 -21.26
CA PRO A 145 8.32 16.38 -19.81
C PRO A 145 9.63 15.69 -19.45
N ILE A 146 10.23 16.13 -18.33
CA ILE A 146 11.39 15.46 -17.72
C ILE A 146 10.93 14.86 -16.40
N GLU A 147 11.06 13.54 -16.24
CA GLU A 147 10.63 12.82 -15.04
C GLU A 147 11.76 12.72 -14.02
N PHE A 148 11.44 13.08 -12.76
CA PHE A 148 12.32 12.90 -11.61
C PHE A 148 11.63 12.05 -10.55
N ARG A 149 12.27 10.94 -10.17
CA ARG A 149 11.79 10.11 -9.07
C ARG A 149 12.29 10.67 -7.75
N VAL A 150 11.40 11.34 -7.03
CA VAL A 150 11.71 11.99 -5.74
C VAL A 150 11.66 11.02 -4.56
N GLY A 151 10.98 9.87 -4.68
CA GLY A 151 10.85 8.94 -3.58
C GLY A 151 9.98 7.73 -3.89
N THR A 152 9.91 6.83 -2.91
CA THR A 152 8.99 5.68 -2.92
C THR A 152 8.17 5.74 -1.65
N ASP A 153 6.86 5.83 -1.81
CA ASP A 153 5.93 5.85 -0.68
C ASP A 153 5.49 4.41 -0.31
N ALA A 154 5.42 4.14 0.99
CA ALA A 154 4.99 2.86 1.54
C ALA A 154 3.58 3.00 2.12
N LEU A 155 2.68 2.13 1.69
CA LEU A 155 1.34 2.08 2.26
C LEU A 155 1.31 1.13 3.45
N ALA A 156 1.09 1.68 4.65
CA ALA A 156 0.84 0.90 5.84
C ALA A 156 -0.64 0.44 5.90
N VAL A 157 -0.84 -0.82 6.25
CA VAL A 157 -2.15 -1.34 6.67
C VAL A 157 -2.07 -1.56 8.17
N VAL A 158 -2.97 -0.91 8.90
CA VAL A 158 -3.03 -0.97 10.35
C VAL A 158 -4.31 -1.67 10.75
N VAL A 159 -4.22 -2.56 11.73
CA VAL A 159 -5.35 -3.26 12.32
C VAL A 159 -5.58 -2.77 13.75
N SER A 160 -6.83 -2.75 14.20
CA SER A 160 -7.15 -2.44 15.60
C SER A 160 -6.43 -3.40 16.54
N GLN A 161 -5.94 -2.90 17.67
CA GLN A 161 -5.30 -3.73 18.70
C GLN A 161 -6.22 -4.81 19.28
N GLN A 162 -7.54 -4.65 19.13
CA GLN A 162 -8.53 -5.64 19.54
C GLN A 162 -8.52 -6.89 18.63
N ASN A 163 -8.00 -6.77 17.40
CA ASN A 163 -7.94 -7.88 16.44
C ASN A 163 -6.61 -8.64 16.57
N GLY A 164 -6.37 -9.25 17.74
CA GLY A 164 -5.13 -9.99 18.02
C GLY A 164 -4.90 -11.24 17.15
N PHE A 165 -5.86 -11.63 16.33
CA PHE A 165 -5.77 -12.79 15.43
C PHE A 165 -5.13 -12.47 14.07
N ALA A 166 -5.07 -11.20 13.66
CA ALA A 166 -4.63 -10.77 12.34
C ALA A 166 -3.18 -10.26 12.37
N THR A 167 -2.23 -11.14 12.71
CA THR A 167 -0.82 -10.79 12.92
C THR A 167 0.09 -11.11 11.73
N ASP A 168 -0.31 -12.04 10.87
CA ASP A 168 0.48 -12.59 9.75
C ASP A 168 -0.30 -12.54 8.43
N VAL A 169 -0.98 -11.42 8.19
CA VAL A 169 -1.84 -11.24 7.00
C VAL A 169 -0.99 -11.25 5.74
N THR A 170 -1.22 -12.23 4.87
CA THR A 170 -0.53 -12.34 3.58
C THR A 170 -1.08 -11.31 2.58
N GLN A 171 -0.33 -11.05 1.50
CA GLN A 171 -0.80 -10.16 0.43
C GLN A 171 -2.08 -10.69 -0.25
N ALA A 172 -2.26 -12.01 -0.35
CA ALA A 172 -3.46 -12.59 -0.94
C ALA A 172 -4.68 -12.36 -0.04
N GLU A 173 -4.53 -12.59 1.26
CA GLU A 173 -5.57 -12.34 2.26
C GLU A 173 -5.91 -10.85 2.34
N LEU A 174 -4.90 -9.98 2.27
CA LEU A 174 -5.10 -8.53 2.23
C LEU A 174 -5.93 -8.10 1.01
N ARG A 175 -5.69 -8.68 -0.16
CA ARG A 175 -6.53 -8.43 -1.34
C ARG A 175 -7.96 -8.89 -1.12
N HIS A 176 -8.16 -10.04 -0.49
CA HIS A 176 -9.49 -10.55 -0.18
C HIS A 176 -10.21 -9.63 0.83
N LEU A 177 -9.50 -9.20 1.88
CA LEU A 177 -9.99 -8.24 2.88
C LEU A 177 -10.48 -6.95 2.24
N PHE A 178 -9.85 -6.43 1.19
CA PHE A 178 -10.27 -5.18 0.55
C PHE A 178 -11.13 -5.37 -0.72
N SER A 179 -11.65 -6.57 -0.95
CA SER A 179 -12.52 -6.87 -2.10
C SER A 179 -13.90 -7.37 -1.67
N THR A 180 -14.11 -8.68 -1.65
CA THR A 180 -15.44 -9.30 -1.51
C THR A 180 -15.73 -9.84 -0.11
N ALA A 181 -14.72 -9.98 0.75
CA ALA A 181 -14.94 -10.50 2.10
C ALA A 181 -15.88 -9.59 2.90
N GLU A 182 -16.81 -10.16 3.65
CA GLU A 182 -17.68 -9.40 4.57
C GLU A 182 -17.28 -9.66 6.02
N THR A 183 -16.85 -10.89 6.32
CA THR A 183 -16.36 -11.33 7.62
C THR A 183 -14.89 -11.74 7.59
N TRP A 184 -14.22 -11.75 8.74
CA TRP A 184 -12.81 -12.19 8.80
C TRP A 184 -12.65 -13.68 8.43
N ALA A 185 -13.64 -14.51 8.78
CA ALA A 185 -13.69 -15.93 8.42
C ALA A 185 -13.74 -16.18 6.90
N ASP A 186 -14.30 -15.24 6.11
CA ASP A 186 -14.32 -15.35 4.63
C ASP A 186 -12.90 -15.35 4.05
N VAL A 187 -11.96 -14.71 4.73
CA VAL A 187 -10.56 -14.62 4.28
C VAL A 187 -9.75 -15.81 4.78
N ARG A 188 -9.87 -16.12 6.07
CA ARG A 188 -9.21 -17.26 6.69
C ARG A 188 -10.20 -17.94 7.63
N PRO A 189 -10.64 -19.19 7.37
CA PRO A 189 -11.67 -19.85 8.17
C PRO A 189 -11.36 -20.00 9.67
N SER A 190 -10.08 -19.91 10.06
CA SER A 190 -9.65 -19.91 11.47
C SER A 190 -9.84 -18.57 12.19
N TRP A 191 -10.20 -17.50 11.49
CA TRP A 191 -10.47 -16.18 12.06
C TRP A 191 -11.95 -16.04 12.49
N PRO A 192 -12.29 -15.03 13.32
CA PRO A 192 -13.66 -14.85 13.79
C PRO A 192 -14.67 -14.63 12.65
N ALA A 193 -15.89 -15.16 12.79
CA ALA A 193 -17.01 -14.88 11.89
C ALA A 193 -17.65 -13.51 12.18
N GLU A 194 -16.82 -12.49 12.40
CA GLU A 194 -17.23 -11.13 12.71
C GLU A 194 -17.11 -10.22 11.47
N PRO A 195 -18.00 -9.22 11.31
CA PRO A 195 -17.92 -8.28 10.20
C PRO A 195 -16.61 -7.49 10.17
N ILE A 196 -16.07 -7.26 8.97
CA ILE A 196 -14.87 -6.45 8.78
C ILE A 196 -15.24 -4.97 8.68
N LEU A 197 -14.84 -4.19 9.69
CA LEU A 197 -14.91 -2.73 9.65
C LEU A 197 -13.69 -2.15 8.93
N ARG A 198 -13.92 -1.52 7.78
CA ARG A 198 -12.87 -0.93 6.94
C ARG A 198 -12.87 0.58 7.08
N PHE A 199 -11.74 1.12 7.51
CA PHE A 199 -11.51 2.55 7.55
C PHE A 199 -10.57 2.93 6.41
N ILE A 200 -11.09 3.60 5.39
CA ILE A 200 -10.29 4.18 4.32
C ILE A 200 -10.60 5.68 4.30
N PRO A 201 -9.58 6.55 4.46
CA PRO A 201 -9.82 7.99 4.40
C PRO A 201 -10.48 8.38 3.08
N ALA A 202 -11.34 9.41 3.14
CA ALA A 202 -12.27 9.78 2.08
C ALA A 202 -11.60 10.12 0.72
N GLN A 203 -12.46 10.23 -0.32
CA GLN A 203 -12.22 10.12 -1.78
C GLN A 203 -11.04 10.88 -2.42
N ILE A 204 -10.36 11.78 -1.73
CA ILE A 204 -9.19 12.53 -2.24
C ILE A 204 -7.86 11.89 -1.77
N ALA A 205 -7.91 10.92 -0.86
CA ALA A 205 -6.74 10.20 -0.40
C ALA A 205 -6.22 9.28 -1.52
N ALA A 206 -5.04 9.59 -2.10
CA ALA A 206 -4.44 8.71 -3.10
C ALA A 206 -4.22 7.29 -2.56
N HIS A 207 -4.22 7.11 -1.23
CA HIS A 207 -4.22 5.82 -0.54
C HIS A 207 -5.36 4.90 -0.99
N LEU A 208 -6.59 5.39 -1.15
CA LEU A 208 -7.71 4.57 -1.65
C LEU A 208 -7.51 4.19 -3.12
N ILE A 209 -7.00 5.12 -3.94
CA ILE A 209 -6.69 4.86 -5.35
C ILE A 209 -5.54 3.86 -5.48
N ILE A 210 -4.51 3.97 -4.63
CA ILE A 210 -3.37 3.07 -4.55
C ILE A 210 -3.84 1.68 -4.08
N LEU A 211 -4.63 1.59 -3.02
CA LEU A 211 -5.25 0.35 -2.55
C LEU A 211 -6.11 -0.30 -3.64
N ARG A 212 -7.00 0.46 -4.29
CA ARG A 212 -7.82 -0.07 -5.38
C ARG A 212 -6.96 -0.51 -6.58
N LYS A 213 -5.98 0.27 -7.00
CA LYS A 213 -5.15 -0.10 -8.15
C LYS A 213 -4.16 -1.23 -7.85
N ARG A 214 -3.70 -1.38 -6.61
CA ARG A 214 -2.66 -2.36 -6.27
C ARG A 214 -3.25 -3.63 -5.67
N CYS A 215 -4.31 -3.53 -4.87
CA CYS A 215 -5.01 -4.68 -4.30
C CYS A 215 -6.13 -5.21 -5.23
N LEU A 216 -6.94 -4.35 -5.85
CA LEU A 216 -8.09 -4.78 -6.67
C LEU A 216 -7.81 -4.92 -8.18
N ARG A 217 -6.72 -4.36 -8.72
CA ARG A 217 -6.35 -4.59 -10.14
C ARG A 217 -5.58 -5.90 -10.34
N ALA A 218 -4.96 -6.43 -9.28
CA ALA A 218 -4.32 -7.74 -9.31
C ALA A 218 -5.32 -8.91 -9.45
N THR A 219 -6.62 -8.66 -9.26
CA THR A 219 -7.71 -9.62 -9.54
C THR A 219 -8.02 -9.74 -11.03
N LEU A 220 -7.48 -8.87 -11.89
CA LEU A 220 -7.67 -8.86 -13.36
C LEU A 220 -6.37 -9.19 -14.14
N GLY A 221 -5.43 -9.90 -13.52
CA GLY A 221 -4.35 -10.59 -14.24
C GLY A 221 -3.22 -9.73 -14.83
N HIS A 222 -3.15 -8.43 -14.56
CA HIS A 222 -2.09 -7.56 -15.09
C HIS A 222 -1.29 -6.88 -13.98
N CYS A 223 -0.32 -7.61 -13.42
CA CYS A 223 0.82 -6.99 -12.75
C CYS A 223 1.86 -6.66 -13.82
N SER A 224 1.97 -5.39 -14.23
CA SER A 224 3.26 -4.93 -14.76
C SER A 224 4.29 -5.03 -13.62
N PRO A 225 5.49 -5.57 -13.87
CA PRO A 225 6.54 -5.61 -12.86
C PRO A 225 6.85 -4.19 -12.39
N PRO A 226 7.37 -4.01 -11.16
CA PRO A 226 7.94 -2.73 -10.77
C PRO A 226 9.05 -2.43 -11.77
N ALA A 227 8.87 -1.39 -12.58
CA ALA A 227 9.95 -0.83 -13.37
C ALA A 227 11.00 -0.33 -12.36
N ILE A 228 12.06 -1.10 -12.20
CA ILE A 228 13.29 -0.67 -11.55
C ILE A 228 13.96 0.23 -12.58
N TRP A 229 13.77 1.54 -12.39
CA TRP A 229 14.69 2.56 -12.86
C TRP A 229 15.14 3.34 -11.62
#